data_AF-A0A7K9Y9A9-F1
#
_entry.id   AF-A0A7K9Y9A9-F1
#
_cell.length_a   1.000
_cell.length_b   1.000
_cell.length_c   1.000
_cell.angle_alpha   90.00
_cell.angle_beta   90.00
_cell.angle_gamma   90.00
#
_symmetry.space_group_name_H-M   'P 1'
#
loop_
_entity.id
_entity.type
_entity.pdbx_description
1 polymer ?
#
loop_
_entity_poly.entity_id
_entity_poly.type
_entity_poly.pdbx_seq_one_letter_code
_entity_poly.pdbx_strand_id
1 'polypeptide(L)'
;MILSMLRELIKCSQFVIENTFYPVPEYPIVVGSTFQGWGPPEEEPIFRLLVPFRAPRGHIFRLDLGTTQELPVKNSCIHVEWECTCGREQEMGMLCFLHTSEDELRNQSPSLLDTLCTGPYLDVRKTACWFKALCITSWKYLTESSVCSLNVMLLLKRSCRLRLTDAFKRTFLIEIMFGVQQDNTDIFLSSQETEAAYTPSTTWPQTCAVAEAKFFKHISARAEEDNFYLGYMQVCAYILVGYNFSPYELKTVLMHLLTATPIESWSRRYFVQRMDDIFRYLRCSLEEKRLDHFLIGNEAVPAEIILPQEFRVSRPPNLFQHLAQDPDKHEQALYELEMLEDR
;
A
#
# COMPACT_ATOMS: atom_id res chain seq x y z
N MET A 1 -14.39 14.39 -4.16
CA MET A 1 -15.43 13.60 -4.86
C MET A 1 -15.08 12.11 -4.91
N ILE A 2 -14.01 11.69 -5.60
CA ILE A 2 -13.64 10.25 -5.77
C ILE A 2 -13.51 9.51 -4.44
N LEU A 3 -12.73 10.02 -3.48
CA LEU A 3 -12.55 9.37 -2.17
C LEU A 3 -13.86 9.26 -1.38
N SER A 4 -14.76 10.23 -1.53
CA SER A 4 -16.08 10.19 -0.87
C SER A 4 -16.92 9.05 -1.41
N MET A 5 -16.99 8.93 -2.75
CA MET A 5 -17.75 7.89 -3.41
C MET A 5 -17.19 6.49 -3.12
N LEU A 6 -15.86 6.35 -3.04
CA LEU A 6 -15.24 5.08 -2.63
C LEU A 6 -15.52 4.73 -1.16
N ARG A 7 -15.56 5.72 -0.26
CA ARG A 7 -15.97 5.50 1.14
C ARG A 7 -17.42 5.01 1.23
N GLU A 8 -18.32 5.59 0.46
CA GLU A 8 -19.71 5.12 0.39
C GLU A 8 -19.81 3.72 -0.23
N LEU A 9 -19.02 3.43 -1.28
CA LEU A 9 -18.93 2.09 -1.85
C LEU A 9 -18.51 1.06 -0.80
N ILE A 10 -17.45 1.33 -0.03
CA ILE A 10 -16.99 0.44 1.06
C ILE A 10 -18.05 0.31 2.15
N LYS A 11 -18.72 1.38 2.54
CA LYS A 11 -19.79 1.35 3.53
C LYS A 11 -20.97 0.48 3.06
N CYS A 12 -21.40 0.62 1.81
CA CYS A 12 -22.38 -0.27 1.21
C CYS A 12 -21.88 -1.71 1.13
N SER A 13 -20.60 -1.93 0.82
CA SER A 13 -19.99 -3.26 0.83
C SER A 13 -20.03 -3.92 2.20
N GLN A 14 -19.76 -3.18 3.27
CA GLN A 14 -19.89 -3.68 4.65
C GLN A 14 -21.32 -4.13 4.95
N PHE A 15 -22.33 -3.36 4.51
CA PHE A 15 -23.74 -3.74 4.67
C PHE A 15 -24.10 -5.01 3.87
N VAL A 16 -23.65 -5.12 2.61
CA VAL A 16 -23.92 -6.28 1.75
C VAL A 16 -23.40 -7.59 2.36
N ILE A 17 -22.29 -7.53 3.10
CA ILE A 17 -21.64 -8.72 3.68
C ILE A 17 -21.93 -8.92 5.18
N GLU A 18 -22.77 -8.07 5.79
CA GLU A 18 -23.03 -8.06 7.24
C GLU A 18 -23.46 -9.43 7.79
N ASN A 19 -24.22 -10.20 6.99
CA ASN A 19 -24.70 -11.54 7.37
C ASN A 19 -23.85 -12.69 6.82
N THR A 20 -22.61 -12.41 6.46
CA THR A 20 -21.65 -13.40 5.92
C THR A 20 -20.39 -13.48 6.79
N PHE A 21 -19.51 -14.43 6.48
CA PHE A 21 -18.21 -14.58 7.12
C PHE A 21 -17.06 -14.19 6.19
N TYR A 22 -17.27 -13.17 5.36
CA TYR A 22 -16.20 -12.60 4.53
C TYR A 22 -15.43 -11.50 5.26
N PRO A 23 -14.16 -11.23 4.88
CA PRO A 23 -13.36 -10.18 5.50
C PRO A 23 -14.06 -8.83 5.38
N VAL A 24 -14.05 -8.04 6.46
CA VAL A 24 -14.73 -6.75 6.50
C VAL A 24 -13.80 -5.68 5.90
N PRO A 25 -14.10 -5.09 4.73
CA PRO A 25 -13.28 -4.03 4.17
C PRO A 25 -13.41 -2.76 5.01
N GLU A 26 -12.29 -2.12 5.29
CA GLU A 26 -12.24 -0.82 5.96
C GLU A 26 -12.06 0.32 4.96
N TYR A 27 -12.13 1.55 5.47
CA TYR A 27 -11.98 2.72 4.62
C TYR A 27 -10.63 2.73 3.89
N PRO A 28 -10.63 3.09 2.59
CA PRO A 28 -9.42 3.06 1.80
C PRO A 28 -8.41 4.06 2.33
N ILE A 29 -7.17 3.60 2.47
CA ILE A 29 -6.00 4.41 2.77
C ILE A 29 -5.36 4.81 1.46
N VAL A 30 -5.13 6.10 1.30
CA VAL A 30 -4.47 6.64 0.13
C VAL A 30 -2.97 6.31 0.19
N VAL A 31 -2.46 5.66 -0.85
CA VAL A 31 -1.06 5.24 -0.94
C VAL A 31 -0.48 5.54 -2.32
N GLY A 32 0.84 5.62 -2.43
CA GLY A 32 1.51 5.82 -3.71
C GLY A 32 1.57 7.28 -4.19
N SER A 33 2.25 7.47 -5.33
CA SER A 33 2.80 8.76 -5.74
C SER A 33 1.79 9.72 -6.40
N THR A 34 0.74 9.22 -7.05
CA THR A 34 -0.24 10.07 -7.72
C THR A 34 -1.05 10.92 -6.75
N PHE A 35 -1.43 10.36 -5.61
CA PHE A 35 -2.19 11.08 -4.58
C PHE A 35 -1.31 11.94 -3.67
N GLN A 36 -0.07 11.53 -3.49
CA GLN A 36 0.95 12.33 -2.81
C GLN A 36 1.41 13.50 -3.70
N GLY A 37 0.94 13.61 -4.95
CA GLY A 37 1.10 14.80 -5.78
C GLY A 37 2.47 14.94 -6.45
N TRP A 38 3.20 13.84 -6.64
CA TRP A 38 4.62 13.84 -7.08
C TRP A 38 4.96 12.78 -8.13
N GLY A 39 3.98 12.01 -8.62
CA GLY A 39 4.20 11.13 -9.77
C GLY A 39 4.50 11.92 -11.06
N PRO A 40 5.12 11.30 -12.07
CA PRO A 40 5.29 11.93 -13.37
C PRO A 40 3.91 12.30 -13.96
N PRO A 41 3.83 13.29 -14.86
CA PRO A 41 2.59 13.56 -15.59
C PRO A 41 2.21 12.34 -16.44
N GLU A 42 1.32 11.50 -15.93
CA GLU A 42 0.71 10.40 -16.68
C GLU A 42 -0.49 10.93 -17.47
N GLU A 43 -0.66 10.49 -18.71
CA GLU A 43 -1.85 10.82 -19.52
C GLU A 43 -3.15 10.35 -18.84
N GLU A 44 -3.11 9.23 -18.09
CA GLU A 44 -4.19 8.73 -17.24
C GLU A 44 -3.66 8.43 -15.82
N PRO A 45 -3.73 9.38 -14.85
CA PRO A 45 -3.19 9.16 -13.52
C PRO A 45 -3.90 8.03 -12.77
N ILE A 46 -3.14 7.06 -12.29
CA ILE A 46 -3.69 5.92 -11.52
C ILE A 46 -3.64 6.22 -10.02
N PHE A 47 -4.80 6.35 -9.38
CA PHE A 47 -4.91 6.51 -7.94
C PHE A 47 -4.73 5.17 -7.22
N ARG A 48 -3.69 5.03 -6.43
CA ARG A 48 -3.46 3.80 -5.65
C ARG A 48 -4.07 3.92 -4.25
N LEU A 49 -4.80 2.90 -3.84
CA LEU A 49 -5.45 2.81 -2.54
C LEU A 49 -5.17 1.45 -1.94
N LEU A 50 -4.98 1.40 -0.63
CA LEU A 50 -4.94 0.18 0.15
C LEU A 50 -6.24 0.09 0.95
N VAL A 51 -7.01 -0.99 0.75
CA VAL A 51 -8.20 -1.30 1.53
C VAL A 51 -7.82 -2.32 2.60
N PRO A 52 -7.81 -1.93 3.89
CA PRO A 52 -7.59 -2.87 4.97
C PRO A 52 -8.73 -3.87 5.10
N PHE A 53 -8.43 -5.09 5.51
CA PHE A 53 -9.41 -6.10 5.88
C PHE A 53 -9.31 -6.42 7.37
N ARG A 54 -10.46 -6.42 8.05
CA ARG A 54 -10.61 -7.04 9.36
C ARG A 54 -11.16 -8.44 9.23
N ALA A 55 -10.75 -9.32 10.15
CA ALA A 55 -11.30 -10.65 10.25
C ALA A 55 -12.82 -10.58 10.51
N PRO A 56 -13.62 -11.44 9.86
CA PRO A 56 -15.04 -11.57 10.17
C PRO A 56 -15.23 -12.16 11.57
N ARG A 57 -16.46 -12.04 12.09
CA ARG A 57 -16.84 -12.68 13.36
C ARG A 57 -16.55 -14.19 13.33
N GLY A 58 -16.12 -14.71 14.49
CA GLY A 58 -15.71 -16.10 14.65
C GLY A 58 -14.38 -16.47 13.98
N HIS A 59 -13.62 -15.49 13.47
CA HIS A 59 -12.33 -15.70 12.83
C HIS A 59 -11.27 -14.73 13.38
N ILE A 60 -10.01 -15.15 13.33
CA ILE A 60 -8.84 -14.34 13.68
C ILE A 60 -7.84 -14.42 12.53
N PHE A 61 -7.24 -13.29 12.19
CA PHE A 61 -6.07 -13.24 11.30
C PHE A 61 -4.79 -13.25 12.14
N ARG A 62 -3.97 -14.29 11.95
CA ARG A 62 -2.60 -14.35 12.46
C ARG A 62 -1.62 -14.14 11.32
N LEU A 63 -0.61 -13.32 11.55
CA LEU A 63 0.34 -12.93 10.52
C LEU A 63 1.59 -13.79 10.66
N ASP A 64 1.85 -14.61 9.65
CA ASP A 64 3.02 -15.46 9.61
C ASP A 64 4.10 -14.75 8.80
N LEU A 65 5.03 -14.10 9.51
CA LEU A 65 6.11 -13.32 8.91
C LEU A 65 7.30 -14.19 8.42
N GLY A 66 7.14 -15.51 8.42
CA GLY A 66 8.22 -16.44 8.05
C GLY A 66 9.41 -16.40 9.01
N THR A 67 10.50 -17.05 8.63
CA THR A 67 11.74 -17.12 9.44
C THR A 67 12.85 -16.21 8.92
N THR A 68 12.61 -15.51 7.81
CA THR A 68 13.63 -14.67 7.16
C THR A 68 13.84 -13.39 7.95
N GLN A 69 15.10 -13.01 8.20
CA GLN A 69 15.45 -11.75 8.87
C GLN A 69 15.43 -10.53 7.92
N GLU A 70 15.05 -10.71 6.66
CA GLU A 70 14.99 -9.64 5.67
C GLU A 70 13.70 -8.82 5.82
N LEU A 71 13.86 -7.52 5.99
CA LEU A 71 12.76 -6.55 6.07
C LEU A 71 12.72 -5.66 4.81
N PRO A 72 11.54 -5.25 4.34
CA PRO A 72 10.23 -5.84 4.65
C PRO A 72 10.15 -7.30 4.20
N VAL A 73 9.46 -8.14 4.98
CA VAL A 73 9.29 -9.57 4.67
C VAL A 73 8.48 -9.73 3.39
N LYS A 74 9.10 -10.35 2.37
CA LYS A 74 8.46 -10.60 1.07
C LYS A 74 7.59 -11.88 1.03
N ASN A 75 7.88 -12.87 1.89
CA ASN A 75 7.26 -14.20 1.86
C ASN A 75 6.29 -14.47 3.02
N SER A 76 5.70 -13.43 3.59
CA SER A 76 4.73 -13.55 4.67
C SER A 76 3.37 -14.08 4.20
N CYS A 77 2.57 -14.62 5.11
CA CYS A 77 1.23 -15.16 4.87
C CYS A 77 0.26 -14.69 5.95
N ILE A 78 -1.05 -14.80 5.68
CA ILE A 78 -2.11 -14.52 6.65
C ILE A 78 -2.79 -15.86 6.96
N HIS A 79 -2.58 -16.37 8.17
CA HIS A 79 -3.20 -17.58 8.70
C HIS A 79 -4.57 -17.22 9.31
N VAL A 80 -5.60 -17.94 8.89
CA VAL A 80 -6.97 -17.74 9.35
C VAL A 80 -7.31 -18.84 10.35
N GLU A 81 -7.76 -18.45 11.53
CA GLU A 81 -8.17 -19.38 12.58
C GLU A 81 -9.60 -19.10 13.02
N TRP A 82 -10.28 -20.14 13.51
CA TRP A 82 -11.56 -19.95 14.18
C TRP A 82 -11.38 -19.48 15.62
N GLU A 83 -12.21 -18.53 16.03
CA GLU A 83 -12.39 -18.14 17.43
C GLU A 83 -13.61 -18.85 18.00
N CYS A 84 -13.52 -19.36 19.23
CA CYS A 84 -14.68 -19.87 19.93
C CYS A 84 -15.69 -18.74 20.22
N THR A 85 -16.90 -18.92 19.72
CA THR A 85 -18.02 -17.99 19.91
C THR A 85 -19.08 -18.53 20.87
N CYS A 86 -18.79 -19.62 21.59
CA CYS A 86 -19.74 -20.21 22.53
C CYS A 86 -20.15 -19.25 23.65
N GLY A 87 -21.45 -19.23 23.95
CA GLY A 87 -22.07 -18.28 24.87
C GLY A 87 -22.33 -16.90 24.26
N ARG A 88 -21.93 -16.65 23.01
CA ARG A 88 -22.11 -15.39 22.27
C ARG A 88 -22.85 -15.59 20.94
N GLU A 89 -23.39 -16.78 20.68
CA GLU A 89 -23.98 -17.14 19.38
C GLU A 89 -25.18 -16.26 19.00
N GLN A 90 -26.05 -15.96 19.97
CA GLN A 90 -27.23 -15.11 19.76
C GLN A 90 -26.83 -13.67 19.45
N GLU A 91 -25.84 -13.13 20.16
CA GLU A 91 -25.32 -11.78 19.93
C GLU A 91 -24.62 -11.67 18.56
N MET A 92 -23.83 -12.68 18.22
CA MET A 92 -23.07 -12.73 16.97
C MET A 92 -23.92 -13.17 15.77
N GLY A 93 -25.16 -13.60 15.99
CA GLY A 93 -26.05 -14.11 14.94
C GLY A 93 -25.43 -15.28 14.16
N MET A 94 -24.71 -16.17 14.85
CA MET A 94 -24.00 -17.29 14.22
C MET A 94 -23.84 -18.48 15.17
N LEU A 95 -23.74 -19.67 14.59
CA LEU A 95 -23.31 -20.89 15.26
C LEU A 95 -21.78 -20.94 15.35
N CYS A 96 -21.25 -21.60 16.38
CA CYS A 96 -19.82 -21.68 16.62
C CYS A 96 -19.15 -22.71 15.68
N PHE A 97 -18.23 -22.25 14.84
CA PHE A 97 -17.50 -23.14 13.91
C PHE A 97 -16.68 -24.25 14.59
N LEU A 98 -16.28 -24.09 15.85
CA LEU A 98 -15.44 -25.07 16.57
C LEU A 98 -16.23 -26.17 17.29
N HIS A 99 -17.44 -25.86 17.76
CA HIS A 99 -18.18 -26.74 18.68
C HIS A 99 -19.56 -27.14 18.16
N THR A 100 -20.08 -26.50 17.12
CA THR A 100 -21.31 -26.90 16.44
C THR A 100 -21.02 -28.04 15.46
N SER A 101 -21.95 -28.99 15.33
CA SER A 101 -21.80 -30.10 14.39
C SER A 101 -21.82 -29.64 12.93
N GLU A 102 -21.15 -30.37 12.04
CA GLU A 102 -21.09 -30.01 10.61
C GLU A 102 -22.49 -29.93 9.98
N ASP A 103 -23.43 -30.79 10.38
CA ASP A 103 -24.78 -30.82 9.82
C ASP A 103 -25.59 -29.58 10.17
N GLU A 104 -25.42 -29.05 11.39
CA GLU A 104 -26.06 -27.80 11.79
C GLU A 104 -25.42 -26.59 11.09
N LEU A 105 -24.10 -26.60 10.89
CA LEU A 105 -23.37 -25.55 10.17
C LEU A 105 -23.77 -25.44 8.70
N ARG A 106 -24.34 -26.48 8.07
CA ARG A 106 -24.86 -26.42 6.69
C ARG A 106 -25.96 -25.37 6.50
N ASN A 107 -26.67 -25.00 7.57
CA ASN A 107 -27.72 -23.98 7.52
C ASN A 107 -27.18 -22.55 7.64
N GLN A 108 -25.88 -22.40 7.90
CA GLN A 108 -25.19 -21.12 8.04
C GLN A 108 -24.34 -20.83 6.79
N SER A 109 -24.05 -19.56 6.53
CA SER A 109 -23.11 -19.15 5.48
C SER A 109 -21.75 -19.86 5.67
N PRO A 110 -21.07 -20.26 4.58
CA PRO A 110 -19.77 -20.93 4.67
C PRO A 110 -18.72 -20.10 5.43
N SER A 111 -17.80 -20.79 6.09
CA SER A 111 -16.66 -20.17 6.77
C SER A 111 -15.74 -19.45 5.76
N LEU A 112 -14.95 -18.50 6.25
CA LEU A 112 -13.90 -17.88 5.45
C LEU A 112 -12.88 -18.93 4.95
N LEU A 113 -12.62 -19.94 5.78
CA LEU A 113 -11.71 -21.05 5.46
C LEU A 113 -12.19 -21.88 4.27
N ASP A 114 -13.51 -22.03 4.12
CA ASP A 114 -14.10 -22.82 3.03
C ASP A 114 -14.19 -22.04 1.71
N THR A 115 -13.99 -20.72 1.75
CA THR A 115 -14.27 -19.81 0.63
C THR A 115 -13.01 -19.15 0.10
N LEU A 116 -12.45 -18.18 0.84
CA LEU A 116 -11.34 -17.34 0.37
C LEU A 116 -9.97 -17.86 0.78
N CYS A 117 -9.89 -18.97 1.53
CA CYS A 117 -8.60 -19.54 1.94
C CYS A 117 -8.15 -20.67 1.01
N THR A 118 -6.84 -20.89 0.93
CA THR A 118 -6.20 -22.07 0.33
C THR A 118 -5.44 -22.78 1.45
N GLY A 119 -5.99 -23.90 1.93
CA GLY A 119 -5.63 -24.41 3.26
C GLY A 119 -6.07 -23.41 4.34
N PRO A 120 -5.26 -23.18 5.39
CA PRO A 120 -5.60 -22.20 6.43
C PRO A 120 -5.19 -20.76 6.07
N TYR A 121 -4.64 -20.52 4.87
CA TYR A 121 -4.10 -19.22 4.50
C TYR A 121 -5.04 -18.43 3.59
N LEU A 122 -5.19 -17.13 3.84
CA LEU A 122 -6.01 -16.24 3.02
C LEU A 122 -5.44 -16.16 1.60
N ASP A 123 -6.23 -16.53 0.60
CA ASP A 123 -5.82 -16.54 -0.80
C ASP A 123 -6.14 -15.19 -1.45
N VAL A 124 -5.11 -14.48 -1.87
CA VAL A 124 -5.21 -13.15 -2.49
C VAL A 124 -6.00 -13.16 -3.80
N ARG A 125 -5.95 -14.26 -4.57
CA ARG A 125 -6.63 -14.35 -5.87
C ARG A 125 -8.11 -14.59 -5.69
N LYS A 126 -8.47 -15.46 -4.75
CA LYS A 126 -9.87 -15.65 -4.33
C LYS A 126 -10.43 -14.36 -3.74
N THR A 127 -9.66 -13.71 -2.88
CA THR A 127 -10.01 -12.43 -2.25
C THR A 127 -10.23 -11.33 -3.29
N ALA A 128 -9.34 -11.16 -4.27
CA ALA A 128 -9.50 -10.17 -5.34
C ALA A 128 -10.76 -10.43 -6.19
N CYS A 129 -11.00 -11.70 -6.55
CA CYS A 129 -12.17 -12.09 -7.32
C CYS A 129 -13.48 -11.80 -6.56
N TRP A 130 -13.52 -12.18 -5.28
CA TRP A 130 -14.64 -11.88 -4.39
C TRP A 130 -14.85 -10.37 -4.23
N PHE A 131 -13.80 -9.60 -3.98
CA PHE A 131 -13.90 -8.16 -3.78
C PHE A 131 -14.43 -7.44 -5.04
N LYS A 132 -14.02 -7.89 -6.24
CA LYS A 132 -14.60 -7.42 -7.50
C LYS A 132 -16.12 -7.63 -7.53
N ALA A 133 -16.59 -8.85 -7.20
CA ALA A 133 -18.02 -9.15 -7.18
C ALA A 133 -18.76 -8.31 -6.12
N LEU A 134 -18.13 -8.09 -4.96
CA LEU A 134 -18.64 -7.24 -3.90
C LEU A 134 -18.79 -5.78 -4.37
N CYS A 135 -17.78 -5.20 -5.02
CA CYS A 135 -17.88 -3.84 -5.56
C CYS A 135 -19.01 -3.71 -6.58
N ILE A 136 -19.14 -4.65 -7.52
CA ILE A 136 -20.19 -4.63 -8.55
C ILE A 136 -21.58 -4.73 -7.90
N THR A 137 -21.71 -5.55 -6.85
CA THR A 137 -22.97 -5.72 -6.12
C THR A 137 -23.31 -4.47 -5.33
N SER A 138 -22.35 -3.93 -4.58
CA SER A 138 -22.50 -2.73 -3.76
C SER A 138 -22.79 -1.49 -4.59
N TRP A 139 -22.20 -1.38 -5.78
CA TRP A 139 -22.43 -0.27 -6.70
C TRP A 139 -23.90 -0.10 -7.07
N LYS A 140 -24.67 -1.19 -7.18
CA LYS A 140 -26.11 -1.14 -7.53
C LYS A 140 -26.98 -0.47 -6.47
N TYR A 141 -26.48 -0.34 -5.23
CA TYR A 141 -27.19 0.29 -4.12
C TYR A 141 -26.85 1.78 -3.97
N LEU A 142 -25.83 2.27 -4.67
CA LEU A 142 -25.44 3.68 -4.60
C LEU A 142 -26.32 4.54 -5.50
N THR A 143 -26.73 5.70 -5.00
CA THR A 143 -27.51 6.67 -5.78
C THR A 143 -26.78 7.14 -7.04
N GLU A 144 -25.45 7.23 -6.94
CA GLU A 144 -24.51 7.66 -7.96
C GLU A 144 -24.43 6.69 -9.13
N SER A 145 -24.90 5.44 -8.98
CA SER A 145 -24.89 4.44 -10.05
C SER A 145 -25.77 4.80 -11.23
N SER A 146 -26.69 5.75 -11.05
CA SER A 146 -27.58 6.28 -12.10
C SER A 146 -26.91 7.34 -12.99
N VAL A 147 -25.85 7.99 -12.49
CA VAL A 147 -25.20 9.14 -13.14
C VAL A 147 -23.74 8.84 -13.48
N CYS A 148 -23.09 7.95 -12.74
CA CYS A 148 -21.71 7.53 -12.94
C CYS A 148 -21.68 6.07 -13.40
N SER A 149 -20.61 5.67 -14.09
CA SER A 149 -20.36 4.27 -14.43
C SER A 149 -19.12 3.74 -13.72
N LEU A 150 -19.21 2.49 -13.24
CA LEU A 150 -18.12 1.79 -12.60
C LEU A 150 -17.81 0.50 -13.37
N ASN A 151 -16.57 0.36 -13.81
CA ASN A 151 -16.03 -0.89 -14.32
C ASN A 151 -14.95 -1.41 -13.38
N VAL A 152 -15.05 -2.67 -12.96
CA VAL A 152 -14.10 -3.30 -12.03
C VAL A 152 -13.38 -4.44 -12.74
N MET A 153 -12.07 -4.30 -12.87
CA MET A 153 -11.18 -5.29 -13.49
C MET A 153 -10.25 -5.90 -12.45
N LEU A 154 -9.82 -7.14 -12.68
CA LEU A 154 -8.76 -7.76 -11.89
C LEU A 154 -7.42 -7.47 -12.58
N LEU A 155 -6.45 -6.96 -11.83
CA LEU A 155 -5.08 -6.78 -12.30
C LEU A 155 -4.21 -7.88 -11.69
N LEU A 156 -3.61 -8.71 -12.55
CA LEU A 156 -2.80 -9.89 -12.20
C LEU A 156 -3.48 -10.85 -11.20
N LYS A 157 -4.81 -10.74 -11.05
CA LYS A 157 -5.64 -11.43 -10.05
C LYS A 157 -5.21 -11.14 -8.60
N ARG A 158 -4.52 -10.04 -8.30
CA ARG A 158 -4.10 -9.68 -6.93
C ARG A 158 -4.55 -8.30 -6.49
N SER A 159 -4.92 -7.42 -7.41
CA SER A 159 -5.53 -6.12 -7.14
C SER A 159 -6.77 -5.89 -8.01
N CYS A 160 -7.59 -4.91 -7.62
CA CYS A 160 -8.75 -4.48 -8.38
C CYS A 160 -8.49 -3.13 -9.01
N ARG A 161 -8.62 -3.02 -10.33
CA ARG A 161 -8.61 -1.73 -11.04
C ARG A 161 -10.04 -1.28 -11.31
N LEU A 162 -10.42 -0.16 -10.71
CA LEU A 162 -11.70 0.49 -10.89
C LEU A 162 -11.54 1.62 -11.91
N ARG A 163 -12.31 1.57 -12.99
CA ARG A 163 -12.49 2.68 -13.92
C ARG A 163 -13.83 3.32 -13.58
N LEU A 164 -13.76 4.54 -13.03
CA LEU A 164 -14.92 5.34 -12.68
C LEU A 164 -15.09 6.44 -13.72
N THR A 165 -16.25 6.52 -14.36
CA THR A 165 -16.60 7.64 -15.23
C THR A 165 -17.71 8.46 -14.58
N ASP A 166 -17.46 9.74 -14.35
CA ASP A 166 -18.42 10.66 -13.74
C ASP A 166 -19.45 11.20 -14.74
N ALA A 167 -20.41 11.97 -14.22
CA ALA A 167 -21.46 12.64 -15.00
C ALA A 167 -20.93 13.51 -16.15
N PHE A 168 -19.72 14.06 -15.98
CA PHE A 168 -19.04 14.94 -16.93
C PHE A 168 -18.14 14.17 -17.89
N LYS A 169 -18.26 12.84 -17.95
CA LYS A 169 -17.45 11.92 -18.75
C LYS A 169 -15.96 11.94 -18.40
N ARG A 170 -15.59 12.46 -17.23
CA ARG A 170 -14.21 12.36 -16.74
C ARG A 170 -14.00 10.95 -16.20
N THR A 171 -12.90 10.34 -16.62
CA THR A 171 -12.55 8.99 -16.21
C THR A 171 -11.43 9.03 -15.20
N PHE A 172 -11.59 8.27 -14.11
CA PHE A 172 -10.61 8.11 -13.06
C PHE A 172 -10.23 6.63 -12.96
N LEU A 173 -8.94 6.35 -12.97
CA LEU A 173 -8.40 5.02 -12.76
C LEU A 173 -7.95 4.88 -11.31
N ILE A 174 -8.51 3.91 -10.61
CA ILE A 174 -8.20 3.63 -9.21
C ILE A 174 -7.72 2.19 -9.12
N GLU A 175 -6.54 1.98 -8.57
CA GLU A 175 -6.00 0.68 -8.24
C GLU A 175 -6.18 0.42 -6.73
N ILE A 176 -6.98 -0.59 -6.41
CA ILE A 176 -7.22 -1.05 -5.04
C ILE A 176 -6.34 -2.27 -4.78
N MET A 177 -5.40 -2.08 -3.87
CA MET A 177 -4.66 -3.14 -3.21
C MET A 177 -5.36 -3.50 -1.89
N PHE A 178 -5.18 -4.72 -1.45
CA PHE A 178 -5.73 -5.19 -0.18
C PHE A 178 -4.62 -5.21 0.86
N GLY A 179 -4.98 -5.07 2.13
CA GLY A 179 -4.03 -5.33 3.19
C GLY A 179 -4.66 -5.80 4.49
N VAL A 180 -3.85 -6.42 5.33
CA VAL A 180 -4.18 -6.68 6.74
C VAL A 180 -3.13 -5.98 7.57
N GLN A 181 -3.60 -5.18 8.54
CA GLN A 181 -2.72 -4.41 9.41
C GLN A 181 -1.90 -5.34 10.29
N GLN A 182 -0.60 -5.06 10.40
CA GLN A 182 0.24 -5.75 11.36
C GLN A 182 0.04 -5.13 12.74
N ASP A 183 -0.70 -5.88 13.57
CA ASP A 183 -1.11 -5.48 14.90
C ASP A 183 -1.81 -4.11 14.84
N ASN A 184 -1.24 -3.10 15.50
CA ASN A 184 -1.69 -1.72 15.47
C ASN A 184 -0.60 -0.77 14.95
N THR A 185 0.25 -1.27 14.04
CA THR A 185 1.34 -0.49 13.42
C THR A 185 0.92 0.06 12.06
N ASP A 186 1.71 0.97 11.49
CA ASP A 186 1.51 1.49 10.13
C ASP A 186 2.08 0.56 9.04
N ILE A 187 2.46 -0.67 9.40
CA ILE A 187 2.92 -1.73 8.49
C ILE A 187 1.77 -2.70 8.21
N PHE A 188 1.67 -3.11 6.95
CA PHE A 188 0.59 -3.97 6.47
C PHE A 188 1.17 -5.16 5.70
N LEU A 189 0.50 -6.30 5.74
CA LEU A 189 0.68 -7.34 4.73
C LEU A 189 -0.25 -7.02 3.57
N SER A 190 0.28 -6.93 2.36
CA SER A 190 -0.46 -6.43 1.19
C SER A 190 -0.60 -7.45 0.07
N SER A 191 -1.58 -7.23 -0.80
CA SER A 191 -1.76 -8.06 -1.99
C SER A 191 -0.76 -7.78 -3.10
N GLN A 192 0.10 -6.77 -2.93
CA GLN A 192 1.09 -6.33 -3.91
C GLN A 192 2.03 -7.50 -4.30
N GLU A 193 2.41 -7.54 -5.57
CA GLU A 193 3.37 -8.55 -6.04
C GLU A 193 4.76 -8.27 -5.51
N THR A 194 5.51 -9.34 -5.29
CA THR A 194 6.95 -9.28 -5.12
C THR A 194 7.61 -9.33 -6.50
N GLU A 195 8.87 -8.87 -6.60
CA GLU A 195 9.65 -8.90 -7.85
C GLU A 195 9.93 -10.32 -8.39
N ALA A 196 9.52 -11.37 -7.67
CA ALA A 196 9.70 -12.75 -8.09
C ALA A 196 8.73 -13.13 -9.22
N ALA A 197 9.24 -13.83 -10.23
CA ALA A 197 8.49 -14.31 -11.39
C ALA A 197 7.25 -15.18 -11.04
N TYR A 198 7.22 -15.76 -9.84
CA TYR A 198 6.06 -16.44 -9.30
C TYR A 198 5.90 -16.13 -7.80
N THR A 199 4.85 -15.38 -7.45
CA THR A 199 4.43 -15.18 -6.06
C THR A 199 3.21 -16.08 -5.78
N PRO A 200 3.28 -17.02 -4.81
CA PRO A 200 2.14 -17.85 -4.42
C PRO A 200 0.89 -17.02 -4.07
N SER A 201 -0.30 -17.58 -4.28
CA SER A 201 -1.56 -16.87 -4.00
C SER A 201 -1.84 -16.69 -2.50
N THR A 202 -1.13 -17.41 -1.63
CA THR A 202 -1.21 -17.27 -0.18
C THR A 202 -0.17 -16.31 0.40
N THR A 203 0.77 -15.83 -0.42
CA THR A 203 1.80 -14.87 0.01
C THR A 203 1.22 -13.47 0.04
N TRP A 204 1.45 -12.74 1.12
CA TRP A 204 1.07 -11.35 1.35
C TRP A 204 2.27 -10.57 1.90
N PRO A 205 3.13 -9.98 1.05
CA PRO A 205 4.35 -9.29 1.51
C PRO A 205 4.04 -8.09 2.39
N GLN A 206 4.93 -7.82 3.35
CA GLN A 206 4.92 -6.58 4.11
C GLN A 206 5.10 -5.37 3.19
N THR A 207 4.37 -4.31 3.47
CA THR A 207 4.48 -3.03 2.78
C THR A 207 4.60 -1.88 3.77
N CYS A 208 5.45 -0.92 3.41
CA CYS A 208 5.66 0.34 4.12
C CYS A 208 4.75 1.47 3.60
N ALA A 209 3.92 1.21 2.59
CA ALA A 209 3.22 2.27 1.84
C ALA A 209 2.30 3.14 2.72
N VAL A 210 1.71 2.59 3.77
CA VAL A 210 0.86 3.33 4.71
C VAL A 210 1.71 4.22 5.63
N ALA A 211 2.79 3.68 6.20
CA ALA A 211 3.77 4.45 6.98
C ALA A 211 4.39 5.60 6.16
N GLU A 212 4.72 5.37 4.89
CA GLU A 212 5.21 6.40 3.97
C GLU A 212 4.14 7.47 3.70
N ALA A 213 2.89 7.06 3.43
CA ALA A 213 1.80 8.03 3.24
C ALA A 213 1.56 8.87 4.51
N LYS A 214 1.68 8.26 5.69
CA LYS A 214 1.58 8.96 6.97
C LYS A 214 2.75 9.92 7.19
N PHE A 215 3.96 9.56 6.78
CA PHE A 215 5.11 10.47 6.77
C PHE A 215 4.82 11.72 5.94
N PHE A 216 4.36 11.58 4.69
CA PHE A 216 4.06 12.75 3.85
C PHE A 216 2.90 13.59 4.38
N LYS A 217 1.91 12.94 5.01
CA LYS A 217 0.83 13.65 5.70
C LYS A 217 1.36 14.45 6.90
N HIS A 218 2.29 13.88 7.66
CA HIS A 218 2.96 14.55 8.77
C HIS A 218 3.76 15.77 8.31
N ILE A 219 4.52 15.63 7.22
CA ILE A 219 5.24 16.76 6.60
C ILE A 219 4.26 17.83 6.11
N SER A 220 3.18 17.44 5.42
CA SER A 220 2.13 18.35 4.96
C SER A 220 1.50 19.17 6.09
N ALA A 221 1.25 18.53 7.24
CA ALA A 221 0.61 19.19 8.38
C ALA A 221 1.50 20.28 9.03
N ARG A 222 2.80 20.25 8.77
CA ARG A 222 3.81 21.19 9.30
C ARG A 222 4.31 22.18 8.27
N ALA A 223 3.92 22.01 7.01
CA ALA A 223 4.31 22.86 5.91
C ALA A 223 3.51 24.17 5.94
N GLU A 224 4.21 25.31 5.84
CA GLU A 224 3.58 26.61 5.58
C GLU A 224 3.06 26.69 4.13
N GLU A 225 2.22 27.70 3.83
CA GLU A 225 1.60 27.90 2.50
C GLU A 225 2.63 28.00 1.36
N ASP A 226 3.83 28.50 1.63
CA ASP A 226 4.92 28.70 0.65
C ASP A 226 5.73 27.42 0.36
N ASN A 227 5.41 26.28 0.99
CA ASN A 227 6.16 25.04 0.84
C ASN A 227 5.92 24.36 -0.52
N PHE A 228 7.01 23.88 -1.13
CA PHE A 228 7.03 23.31 -2.48
C PHE A 228 7.64 21.90 -2.55
N TYR A 229 7.86 21.19 -1.43
CA TYR A 229 8.50 19.84 -1.42
C TYR A 229 7.93 18.85 -2.45
N LEU A 230 6.62 18.87 -2.71
CA LEU A 230 5.98 18.05 -3.75
C LEU A 230 6.38 18.45 -5.18
N GLY A 231 6.53 19.75 -5.43
CA GLY A 231 6.93 20.26 -6.73
C GLY A 231 8.36 19.87 -7.12
N TYR A 232 9.28 19.84 -6.15
CA TYR A 232 10.65 19.31 -6.38
C TYR A 232 10.62 17.89 -6.92
N MET A 233 9.71 17.09 -6.38
CA MET A 233 9.64 15.70 -6.76
C MET A 233 8.90 15.45 -8.05
N GLN A 234 7.89 16.26 -8.35
CA GLN A 234 7.31 16.27 -9.70
C GLN A 234 8.40 16.55 -10.74
N VAL A 235 9.29 17.50 -10.44
CA VAL A 235 10.42 17.82 -11.32
C VAL A 235 11.44 16.68 -11.34
N CYS A 236 11.84 16.11 -10.20
CA CYS A 236 12.75 14.96 -10.16
C CYS A 236 12.17 13.77 -10.93
N ALA A 237 10.93 13.40 -10.65
CA ALA A 237 10.24 12.30 -11.32
C ALA A 237 10.14 12.54 -12.83
N TYR A 238 9.94 13.79 -13.27
CA TYR A 238 9.92 14.16 -14.69
C TYR A 238 11.30 14.10 -15.34
N ILE A 239 12.32 14.66 -14.68
CA ILE A 239 13.71 14.68 -15.18
C ILE A 239 14.26 13.26 -15.30
N LEU A 240 13.90 12.39 -14.34
CA LEU A 240 14.38 11.02 -14.25
C LEU A 240 13.57 10.02 -15.08
N VAL A 241 12.55 10.47 -15.83
CA VAL A 241 11.88 9.61 -16.82
C VAL A 241 12.89 9.16 -17.87
N GLY A 242 13.03 7.85 -18.03
CA GLY A 242 13.95 7.24 -19.01
C GLY A 242 15.32 6.86 -18.45
N TYR A 243 15.56 7.13 -17.17
CA TYR A 243 16.75 6.71 -16.44
C TYR A 243 16.48 5.47 -15.58
N ASN A 244 17.53 4.80 -15.12
CA ASN A 244 17.45 3.56 -14.35
C ASN A 244 17.08 3.76 -12.86
N PHE A 245 16.78 4.99 -12.45
CA PHE A 245 16.30 5.29 -11.11
C PHE A 245 14.81 5.01 -10.96
N SER A 246 14.45 4.24 -9.94
CA SER A 246 13.06 4.01 -9.59
C SER A 246 12.46 5.23 -8.88
N PRO A 247 11.16 5.51 -9.06
CA PRO A 247 10.45 6.50 -8.25
C PRO A 247 10.51 6.23 -6.73
N TYR A 248 10.75 4.97 -6.33
CA TYR A 248 10.86 4.58 -4.93
C TYR A 248 12.18 5.03 -4.30
N GLU A 249 13.30 4.97 -5.04
CA GLU A 249 14.61 5.45 -4.58
C GLU A 249 14.58 6.96 -4.38
N LEU A 250 14.01 7.71 -5.32
CA LEU A 250 13.86 9.16 -5.19
C LEU A 250 12.98 9.57 -4.02
N LYS A 251 11.88 8.83 -3.83
CA LYS A 251 11.04 8.98 -2.63
C LYS A 251 11.89 8.82 -1.37
N THR A 252 12.72 7.79 -1.32
CA THR A 252 13.56 7.49 -0.15
C THR A 252 14.57 8.62 0.11
N VAL A 253 15.24 9.11 -0.94
CA VAL A 253 16.14 10.28 -0.85
C VAL A 253 15.43 11.49 -0.27
N LEU A 254 14.24 11.82 -0.78
CA LEU A 254 13.47 12.95 -0.28
C LEU A 254 13.07 12.77 1.18
N MET A 255 12.62 11.58 1.59
CA MET A 255 12.25 11.33 2.98
C MET A 255 13.43 11.60 3.92
N HIS A 256 14.64 11.15 3.57
CA HIS A 256 15.87 11.46 4.30
C HIS A 256 16.16 12.96 4.37
N LEU A 257 16.09 13.66 3.23
CA LEU A 257 16.33 15.10 3.17
C LEU A 257 15.29 15.92 3.96
N LEU A 258 14.02 15.52 3.92
CA LEU A 258 12.92 16.13 4.67
C LEU A 258 13.07 15.97 6.18
N THR A 259 13.77 14.92 6.64
CA THR A 259 14.14 14.77 8.05
C THR A 259 15.41 15.52 8.43
N ALA A 260 16.37 15.66 7.50
CA ALA A 260 17.65 16.31 7.76
C ALA A 260 17.59 17.85 7.65
N THR A 261 16.62 18.39 6.91
CA THR A 261 16.49 19.82 6.65
C THR A 261 15.18 20.36 7.25
N PRO A 262 15.19 21.52 7.93
CA PRO A 262 13.99 22.21 8.38
C PRO A 262 12.97 22.42 7.25
N ILE A 263 11.68 22.23 7.55
CA ILE A 263 10.61 22.21 6.55
C ILE A 263 10.44 23.56 5.83
N GLU A 264 10.82 24.65 6.50
CA GLU A 264 10.79 26.03 6.01
C GLU A 264 11.77 26.25 4.84
N SER A 265 12.84 25.44 4.79
CA SER A 265 13.84 25.48 3.72
C SER A 265 13.35 24.82 2.42
N TRP A 266 12.16 24.21 2.44
CA TRP A 266 11.53 23.59 1.26
C TRP A 266 10.57 24.54 0.53
N SER A 267 10.66 25.85 0.79
CA SER A 267 9.98 26.86 0.01
C SER A 267 10.47 26.89 -1.44
N ARG A 268 9.59 27.28 -2.40
CA ARG A 268 9.95 27.50 -3.81
C ARG A 268 11.14 28.45 -4.00
N ARG A 269 11.39 29.36 -3.04
CA ARG A 269 12.51 30.33 -3.11
C ARG A 269 13.89 29.65 -3.14
N TYR A 270 14.00 28.45 -2.58
CA TYR A 270 15.23 27.69 -2.52
C TYR A 270 15.30 26.61 -3.60
N PHE A 271 14.56 26.79 -4.71
CA PHE A 271 14.33 25.72 -5.68
C PHE A 271 15.63 25.07 -6.18
N VAL A 272 16.55 25.88 -6.70
CA VAL A 272 17.82 25.41 -7.24
C VAL A 272 18.66 24.72 -6.17
N GLN A 273 18.72 25.29 -4.96
CA GLN A 273 19.49 24.74 -3.85
C GLN A 273 18.97 23.37 -3.40
N ARG A 274 17.64 23.22 -3.27
CA ARG A 274 17.04 21.94 -2.87
C ARG A 274 17.16 20.88 -3.97
N MET A 275 17.07 21.25 -5.24
CA MET A 275 17.34 20.33 -6.35
C MET A 275 18.80 19.85 -6.33
N ASP A 276 19.74 20.78 -6.14
CA ASP A 276 21.17 20.46 -5.98
C ASP A 276 21.43 19.54 -4.77
N ASP A 277 20.76 19.77 -3.64
CA ASP A 277 20.84 18.88 -2.47
C ASP A 277 20.28 17.48 -2.76
N ILE A 278 19.20 17.36 -3.54
CA ILE A 278 18.64 16.06 -3.96
C ILE A 278 19.65 15.32 -4.85
N PHE A 279 20.18 15.96 -5.89
CA PHE A 279 21.14 15.34 -6.79
C PHE A 279 22.45 15.00 -6.08
N ARG A 280 22.95 15.87 -5.20
CA ARG A 280 24.13 15.61 -4.36
C ARG A 280 23.91 14.39 -3.47
N TYR A 281 22.76 14.29 -2.80
CA TYR A 281 22.46 13.13 -1.96
C TYR A 281 22.42 11.84 -2.78
N LEU A 282 21.78 11.89 -3.96
CA LEU A 282 21.72 10.76 -4.88
C LEU A 282 23.11 10.35 -5.36
N ARG A 283 23.97 11.33 -5.72
CA ARG A 283 25.35 11.10 -6.13
C ARG A 283 26.16 10.40 -5.04
N CYS A 284 26.14 10.93 -3.81
CA CYS A 284 26.83 10.31 -2.69
C CYS A 284 26.32 8.89 -2.43
N SER A 285 25.00 8.67 -2.51
CA SER A 285 24.40 7.34 -2.36
C SER A 285 24.87 6.36 -3.44
N LEU A 286 25.05 6.82 -4.68
CA LEU A 286 25.59 6.00 -5.77
C LEU A 286 27.09 5.72 -5.61
N GLU A 287 27.89 6.72 -5.26
CA GLU A 287 29.33 6.56 -5.01
C GLU A 287 29.58 5.53 -3.89
N GLU A 288 28.79 5.58 -2.81
CA GLU A 288 28.82 4.62 -1.71
C GLU A 288 28.11 3.31 -2.01
N LYS A 289 27.40 3.20 -3.14
CA LYS A 289 26.54 2.07 -3.53
C LYS A 289 25.52 1.72 -2.45
N ARG A 290 25.07 2.73 -1.71
CA ARG A 290 24.24 2.56 -0.53
C ARG A 290 23.16 3.64 -0.46
N LEU A 291 21.90 3.19 -0.49
CA LEU A 291 20.74 4.00 -0.17
C LEU A 291 19.90 3.26 0.86
N ASP A 292 19.92 3.73 2.09
CA ASP A 292 19.25 3.03 3.20
C ASP A 292 17.74 3.27 3.18
N HIS A 293 16.97 2.19 3.37
CA HIS A 293 15.52 2.24 3.44
C HIS A 293 15.06 3.16 4.59
N PHE A 294 14.26 4.18 4.28
CA PHE A 294 13.97 5.26 5.21
C PHE A 294 13.27 4.83 6.51
N LEU A 295 12.36 3.85 6.48
CA LEU A 295 11.54 3.46 7.64
C LEU A 295 12.12 2.30 8.48
N ILE A 296 13.27 1.73 8.12
CA ILE A 296 13.83 0.57 8.82
C ILE A 296 15.19 0.98 9.38
N GLY A 297 15.39 0.82 10.69
CA GLY A 297 16.64 1.13 11.36
C GLY A 297 16.98 2.63 11.44
N ASN A 298 16.02 3.50 11.15
CA ASN A 298 16.21 4.94 11.12
C ASN A 298 15.53 5.59 12.34
N GLU A 299 16.34 6.17 13.22
CA GLU A 299 15.88 6.87 14.43
C GLU A 299 15.24 8.24 14.12
N ALA A 300 15.47 8.79 12.91
CA ALA A 300 14.91 10.07 12.50
C ALA A 300 13.43 9.98 12.05
N VAL A 301 12.86 8.78 12.01
CA VAL A 301 11.44 8.59 11.67
C VAL A 301 10.55 9.26 12.73
N PRO A 302 9.61 10.15 12.33
CA PRO A 302 8.68 10.78 13.26
C PRO A 302 7.91 9.79 14.14
N ALA A 303 7.74 10.12 15.42
CA ALA A 303 7.10 9.26 16.42
C ALA A 303 5.62 8.97 16.12
N GLU A 304 4.97 9.80 15.29
CA GLU A 304 3.61 9.61 14.79
C GLU A 304 3.50 8.37 13.88
N ILE A 305 4.61 7.89 13.32
CA ILE A 305 4.67 6.70 12.48
C ILE A 305 5.01 5.50 13.39
N ILE A 306 4.01 4.65 13.58
CA ILE A 306 4.08 3.50 14.48
C ILE A 306 4.67 2.33 13.70
N LEU A 307 5.92 1.99 13.99
CA LEU A 307 6.62 0.87 13.38
C LEU A 307 6.74 -0.31 14.35
N PRO A 308 6.73 -1.56 13.86
CA PRO A 308 7.07 -2.74 14.65
C PRO A 308 8.45 -2.63 15.30
N GLN A 309 8.67 -3.36 16.40
CA GLN A 309 9.95 -3.30 17.11
C GLN A 309 11.11 -3.75 16.21
N GLU A 310 10.88 -4.75 15.38
CA GLU A 310 11.86 -5.29 14.43
C GLU A 310 12.31 -4.23 13.43
N PHE A 311 11.40 -3.39 12.95
CA PHE A 311 11.72 -2.28 12.05
C PHE A 311 12.62 -1.25 12.72
N ARG A 312 12.44 -1.00 14.02
CA ARG A 312 13.22 0.00 14.76
C ARG A 312 14.65 -0.45 15.07
N VAL A 313 14.84 -1.73 15.41
CA VAL A 313 16.15 -2.25 15.86
C VAL A 313 16.99 -2.87 14.73
N SER A 314 16.39 -3.10 13.56
CA SER A 314 17.10 -3.71 12.43
C SER A 314 18.04 -2.72 11.76
N ARG A 315 19.05 -3.23 11.06
CA ARG A 315 19.86 -2.39 10.18
C ARG A 315 19.04 -2.00 8.94
N PRO A 316 19.14 -0.74 8.45
CA PRO A 316 18.46 -0.34 7.24
C PRO A 316 18.88 -1.21 6.04
N PRO A 317 17.93 -1.85 5.34
CA PRO A 317 18.19 -2.51 4.07
C PRO A 317 18.70 -1.51 3.04
N ASN A 318 19.71 -1.91 2.26
CA ASN A 318 20.25 -1.11 1.17
C ASN A 318 19.41 -1.29 -0.11
N LEU A 319 18.76 -0.24 -0.59
CA LEU A 319 18.01 -0.24 -1.84
C LEU A 319 18.92 -0.39 -3.07
N PHE A 320 20.15 0.11 -2.99
CA PHE A 320 21.18 -0.03 -4.03
C PHE A 320 21.98 -1.32 -3.94
N GLN A 321 21.49 -2.33 -3.20
CA GLN A 321 22.15 -3.63 -3.12
C GLN A 321 22.41 -4.26 -4.50
N HIS A 322 21.52 -4.03 -5.46
CA HIS A 322 21.67 -4.50 -6.83
C HIS A 322 22.81 -3.78 -7.58
N LEU A 323 23.05 -2.49 -7.34
CA LEU A 323 24.18 -1.72 -7.89
C LEU A 323 25.51 -2.09 -7.21
N ALA A 324 25.45 -2.49 -5.93
CA ALA A 324 26.62 -3.04 -5.24
C ALA A 324 27.11 -4.36 -5.85
N GLN A 325 26.20 -5.13 -6.47
CA GLN A 325 26.48 -6.44 -7.05
C GLN A 325 26.77 -6.41 -8.56
N ASP A 326 26.37 -5.35 -9.25
CA ASP A 326 26.44 -5.22 -10.71
C ASP A 326 27.21 -3.94 -11.12
N PRO A 327 28.52 -4.04 -11.40
CA PRO A 327 29.35 -2.89 -11.76
C PRO A 327 28.88 -2.14 -13.00
N ASP A 328 28.36 -2.84 -14.01
CA ASP A 328 27.93 -2.24 -15.28
C ASP A 328 26.68 -1.38 -15.05
N LYS A 329 25.73 -1.85 -14.24
CA LYS A 329 24.56 -1.05 -13.84
C LYS A 329 24.95 0.15 -12.97
N HIS A 330 25.96 -0.01 -12.13
CA HIS A 330 26.46 1.07 -11.29
C HIS A 330 27.12 2.18 -12.13
N GLU A 331 27.98 1.82 -13.08
CA GLU A 331 28.60 2.77 -14.02
C GLU A 331 27.54 3.47 -14.88
N GLN A 332 26.55 2.72 -15.38
CA GLN A 332 25.42 3.28 -16.11
C GLN A 332 24.63 4.30 -15.27
N ALA A 333 24.34 3.99 -14.00
CA ALA A 333 23.62 4.89 -13.10
C ALA A 333 24.40 6.18 -12.78
N LEU A 334 25.74 6.10 -12.67
CA LEU A 334 26.60 7.26 -12.50
C LEU A 334 26.61 8.15 -13.75
N TYR A 335 26.82 7.57 -14.93
CA TYR A 335 26.78 8.29 -16.21
C TYR A 335 25.44 9.00 -16.41
N GLU A 336 24.35 8.30 -16.09
CA GLU A 336 23.00 8.85 -16.15
C GLU A 336 22.81 10.06 -15.22
N LEU A 337 23.40 10.03 -14.02
CA LEU A 337 23.33 11.17 -13.10
C LEU A 337 24.17 12.36 -13.58
N GLU A 338 25.36 12.13 -14.13
CA GLU A 338 26.19 13.21 -14.71
C GLU A 338 25.44 13.94 -15.83
N MET A 339 24.77 13.18 -16.71
CA MET A 339 23.93 13.74 -17.78
C MET A 339 22.76 14.60 -17.28
N LEU A 340 22.32 14.40 -16.04
CA LEU A 340 21.23 15.17 -15.43
C LEU A 340 21.69 16.49 -14.83
N GLU A 341 22.92 16.55 -14.36
CA GLU A 341 23.52 17.75 -13.77
C GLU A 341 23.90 18.78 -14.84
N ASP A 342 24.11 18.33 -16.07
CA ASP A 342 24.39 19.17 -17.23
C ASP A 342 23.12 19.77 -17.88
N ARG A 343 21.91 19.41 -17.43
CA ARG A 343 20.62 19.88 -17.95
C ARG A 343 20.00 20.96 -17.06
#